data_AF-A0A2N0B4D2-F1
#
_entry.id   AF-A0A2N0B4D2-F1
#
_cell.length_a   1.000
_cell.length_b   1.000
_cell.length_c   1.000
_cell.angle_alpha   90.00
_cell.angle_beta   90.00
_cell.angle_gamma   90.00
#
_symmetry.space_group_name_H-M   'P 1'
#
loop_
_entity.id
_entity.type
_entity.pdbx_description
1 polymer ?
#
loop_
_entity_poly.entity_id
_entity_poly.type
_entity_poly.pdbx_seq_one_letter_code
_entity_poly.pdbx_strand_id
1 'polypeptide(L)'
;TMDGLVVEVSNNTPVIEEEEERMREKMKKAMGYNDIAEFYMDNMDNTEGAGLGIALIMILLKSENIDPHLFRVMTREHETIARVEIPFNENYISMRSKELKENHLGN
;
A
#
# COMPACT_ATOMS: atom_id res chain seq x y z
N THR A 1 3.12 -16.22 -18.89
CA THR A 1 4.06 -15.14 -18.51
C THR A 1 3.54 -14.54 -17.21
N MET A 2 4.38 -14.03 -16.31
CA MET A 2 3.88 -13.33 -15.12
C MET A 2 3.44 -11.91 -15.54
N ASP A 3 2.22 -11.52 -15.20
CA ASP A 3 1.66 -10.20 -15.57
C ASP A 3 1.99 -9.09 -14.55
N GLY A 4 2.69 -9.44 -13.46
CA GLY A 4 3.12 -8.50 -12.42
C GLY A 4 3.92 -9.16 -11.31
N LEU A 5 4.36 -8.34 -10.36
CA LEU A 5 5.05 -8.72 -9.13
C LEU A 5 4.16 -8.41 -7.91
N VAL A 6 4.11 -9.33 -6.96
CA VAL A 6 3.48 -9.12 -5.66
C VAL A 6 4.56 -9.26 -4.59
N VAL A 7 4.67 -8.25 -3.73
CA VAL A 7 5.54 -8.29 -2.55
C VAL A 7 4.66 -8.18 -1.31
N GLU A 8 4.82 -9.13 -0.40
CA GLU A 8 4.12 -9.16 0.89
C GLU A 8 5.11 -9.14 2.04
N VAL A 9 4.79 -8.35 3.06
CA VAL A 9 5.46 -8.33 4.35
C VAL A 9 4.41 -8.66 5.40
N SER A 10 4.58 -9.80 6.09
CA SER A 10 3.70 -10.22 7.17
C SER A 10 4.36 -10.03 8.53
N ASN A 11 3.57 -9.54 9.48
CA ASN A 11 3.92 -9.46 10.88
C ASN A 11 2.93 -10.32 11.67
N ASN A 12 3.41 -11.18 12.56
CA ASN A 12 2.61 -12.12 13.36
C ASN A 12 1.93 -11.46 14.59
N THR A 13 1.75 -10.14 14.52
CA THR A 13 1.15 -9.33 15.58
C THR A 13 0.12 -8.41 14.92
N PRO A 14 -1.11 -8.33 15.44
CA PRO A 14 -2.08 -7.37 14.94
C PRO A 14 -1.60 -5.95 15.22
N VAL A 15 -1.89 -5.05 14.28
CA VAL A 15 -1.66 -3.62 14.48
C VAL A 15 -2.61 -3.12 15.58
N ILE A 16 -2.07 -2.30 16.49
CA ILE A 16 -2.88 -1.61 17.51
C ILE A 16 -3.66 -0.46 16.87
N GLU A 17 -4.83 -0.12 17.41
CA GLU A 17 -5.74 0.88 16.81
C GLU A 17 -5.05 2.23 16.53
N GLU A 18 -4.23 2.72 17.46
CA GLU A 18 -3.48 3.97 17.32
C GLU A 18 -2.51 3.93 16.12
N GLU A 19 -1.85 2.79 15.89
CA GLU A 19 -0.96 2.62 14.75
C GLU A 19 -1.76 2.51 13.44
N GLU A 20 -2.93 1.88 13.48
CA GLU A 20 -3.84 1.85 12.32
C GLU A 20 -4.28 3.25 11.91
N GLU A 21 -4.69 4.07 12.86
CA GLU A 21 -5.08 5.46 12.62
C GLU A 21 -3.92 6.26 12.03
N ARG A 22 -2.72 6.16 12.62
CA ARG A 22 -1.50 6.80 12.10
C ARG A 22 -1.16 6.34 10.68
N MET A 23 -1.32 5.06 10.36
CA MET A 23 -1.10 4.55 9.00
C MET A 23 -2.13 5.13 8.02
N ARG A 24 -3.41 5.16 8.39
CA ARG A 24 -4.50 5.71 7.56
C ARG A 24 -4.30 7.20 7.28
N GLU A 25 -3.89 7.97 8.28
CA GLU A 25 -3.55 9.39 8.10
C GLU A 25 -2.41 9.58 7.10
N LYS A 26 -1.36 8.76 7.20
CA LYS A 26 -0.21 8.83 6.28
C LYS A 26 -0.61 8.45 4.85
N MET A 27 -1.42 7.41 4.69
CA MET A 27 -1.97 7.05 3.37
C MET A 27 -2.81 8.19 2.79
N LYS A 28 -3.66 8.82 3.61
CA LYS A 28 -4.49 9.95 3.20
C LYS A 28 -3.64 11.15 2.76
N LYS A 29 -2.59 11.49 3.52
CA LYS A 29 -1.64 12.55 3.15
C LYS A 29 -0.90 12.21 1.85
N ALA A 30 -0.44 10.97 1.71
CA ALA A 30 0.27 10.47 0.53
C ALA A 30 -0.52 10.65 -0.78
N MET A 31 -1.85 10.48 -0.72
CA MET A 31 -2.72 10.70 -1.89
C MET A 31 -2.68 12.15 -2.41
N GLY A 32 -2.39 13.13 -1.54
CA GLY A 32 -2.33 14.55 -1.89
C GLY A 32 -1.05 14.98 -2.60
N TYR A 33 0.05 14.25 -2.44
CA TYR A 33 1.34 14.59 -3.06
C TYR A 33 1.40 14.19 -4.53
N ASN A 34 1.88 15.07 -5.40
CA ASN A 34 1.95 14.78 -6.84
C ASN A 34 3.25 14.07 -7.23
N ASP A 35 4.34 14.39 -6.53
CA ASP A 35 5.64 13.80 -6.77
C ASP A 35 6.44 13.61 -5.46
N ILE A 36 7.55 12.90 -5.60
CA ILE A 36 8.45 12.56 -4.48
C ILE A 36 9.19 13.79 -3.94
N ALA A 37 9.44 14.81 -4.77
CA ALA A 37 10.16 16.01 -4.35
C ALA A 37 9.29 16.86 -3.41
N GLU A 38 8.01 17.05 -3.74
CA GLU A 38 7.01 17.71 -2.90
C GLU A 38 6.94 17.05 -1.51
N PHE A 39 6.88 15.72 -1.48
CA PHE A 39 6.87 14.96 -0.24
C PHE A 39 8.14 15.15 0.60
N TYR A 40 9.33 15.07 -0.01
CA TYR A 40 10.59 15.28 0.72
C TYR A 40 10.75 16.70 1.23
N MET A 41 10.28 17.71 0.48
CA MET A 41 10.31 19.11 0.93
C MET A 41 9.45 19.31 2.19
N ASP A 42 8.25 18.73 2.22
CA ASP A 42 7.33 18.83 3.36
C ASP A 42 7.76 17.99 4.57
N ASN A 43 8.60 16.98 4.36
CA ASN A 43 8.98 16.01 5.38
C ASN A 43 10.49 15.99 5.68
N MET A 44 11.22 17.04 5.28
CA MET A 44 12.68 17.11 5.39
C MET A 44 13.20 16.94 6.84
N ASP A 45 12.41 17.38 7.82
CA ASP A 45 12.74 17.28 9.26
C ASP A 45 12.25 15.96 9.90
N ASN A 46 11.49 15.14 9.17
CA ASN A 46 10.96 13.87 9.69
C ASN A 46 11.95 12.72 9.43
N THR A 47 12.25 11.95 10.48
CA THR A 47 13.04 10.70 10.33
C THR A 47 12.18 9.60 9.71
N GLU A 48 12.76 8.67 8.94
CA GLU A 48 12.02 7.54 8.32
C GLU A 48 11.18 6.74 9.35
N GLY A 49 11.64 6.66 10.60
CA GLY A 49 10.93 6.04 11.72
C GLY A 49 9.61 6.73 12.12
N ALA A 50 9.31 7.94 11.62
CA ALA A 50 8.02 8.59 11.78
C ALA A 50 6.92 7.95 10.89
N GLY A 51 7.27 6.92 10.11
CA GLY A 51 6.41 6.16 9.20
C GLY A 51 6.22 6.81 7.82
N LEU A 52 7.26 7.50 7.35
CA LEU A 52 7.34 8.05 6.00
C LEU A 52 7.25 6.96 4.92
N GLY A 53 7.67 5.72 5.23
CA GLY A 53 7.74 4.63 4.26
C GLY A 53 6.42 4.31 3.55
N ILE A 54 5.28 4.37 4.26
CA ILE A 54 3.96 4.14 3.65
C ILE A 54 3.65 5.20 2.59
N ALA A 55 3.92 6.47 2.91
CA ALA A 55 3.68 7.57 1.99
C ALA A 55 4.63 7.49 0.78
N LEU A 56 5.90 7.16 1.03
CA LEU A 56 6.91 6.98 -0.01
C LEU A 56 6.49 5.92 -1.03
N ILE A 57 6.02 4.74 -0.57
CA ILE A 57 5.55 3.68 -1.48
C ILE A 57 4.42 4.20 -2.37
N MET A 58 3.42 4.88 -1.80
CA MET A 58 2.29 5.40 -2.56
C MET A 58 2.71 6.44 -3.59
N ILE A 59 3.65 7.31 -3.25
CA ILE A 59 4.16 8.34 -4.18
C ILE A 59 4.96 7.70 -5.31
N LEU A 60 5.79 6.69 -5.01
CA LEU A 60 6.52 5.95 -6.03
C LEU A 60 5.59 5.22 -7.01
N LEU A 61 4.49 4.65 -6.51
CA LEU A 61 3.47 4.07 -7.40
C LEU A 61 2.87 5.16 -8.31
N LYS A 62 2.50 6.31 -7.75
CA LYS A 62 1.96 7.43 -8.53
C LYS A 62 2.96 7.96 -9.57
N SER A 63 4.24 8.09 -9.24
CA SER A 63 5.27 8.59 -10.17
C SER A 63 5.49 7.66 -11.35
N GLU A 64 5.32 6.35 -11.14
CA GLU A 64 5.37 5.33 -12.21
C GLU A 64 4.02 5.12 -12.90
N ASN A 65 3.03 5.98 -12.63
CA ASN A 65 1.68 5.91 -13.18
C ASN A 65 0.96 4.58 -12.84
N ILE A 66 1.30 3.99 -11.68
CA ILE A 66 0.68 2.81 -11.10
C ILE A 66 -0.36 3.26 -10.07
N ASP A 67 -1.52 2.59 -10.05
CA ASP A 67 -2.58 2.88 -9.09
C ASP A 67 -2.08 2.69 -7.65
N PRO A 68 -2.03 3.74 -6.79
CA PRO A 68 -1.57 3.62 -5.41
C PRO A 68 -2.43 2.70 -4.55
N HIS A 69 -3.67 2.38 -4.96
CA HIS A 69 -4.52 1.39 -4.27
C HIS A 69 -4.02 -0.06 -4.41
N LEU A 70 -2.99 -0.30 -5.24
CA LEU A 70 -2.26 -1.56 -5.31
C LEU A 70 -1.27 -1.75 -4.15
N PHE A 71 -1.05 -0.72 -3.33
CA PHE A 71 -0.51 -0.86 -1.99
C PHE A 71 -1.63 -0.95 -0.95
N ARG A 72 -1.58 -1.96 -0.08
CA ARG A 72 -2.58 -2.19 0.96
C ARG A 72 -1.92 -2.70 2.24
N VAL A 73 -2.47 -2.31 3.38
CA VAL A 73 -2.19 -2.94 4.67
C VAL A 73 -3.50 -3.55 5.18
N MET A 74 -3.45 -4.82 5.51
CA MET A 74 -4.59 -5.61 6.01
C MET A 74 -4.23 -6.12 7.40
N THR A 75 -5.11 -5.92 8.36
CA THR A 75 -4.99 -6.52 9.69
C THR A 75 -6.04 -7.61 9.83
N ARG A 76 -5.61 -8.79 10.27
CA ARG A 76 -6.42 -9.93 10.66
C ARG A 76 -6.20 -10.19 12.16
N GLU A 77 -6.96 -11.12 12.73
CA GLU A 77 -6.96 -11.41 14.17
C GLU A 77 -5.56 -11.66 14.77
N HIS A 78 -4.64 -12.23 14.00
CA HIS A 78 -3.30 -12.61 14.46
C HIS A 78 -2.15 -12.12 13.57
N GLU A 79 -2.44 -11.35 12.53
CA GLU A 79 -1.41 -10.92 11.58
C GLU A 79 -1.74 -9.58 10.95
N THR A 80 -0.70 -8.83 10.63
CA THR A 80 -0.77 -7.67 9.75
C THR A 80 0.03 -7.97 8.48
N ILE A 81 -0.58 -7.76 7.32
CA ILE A 81 0.01 -7.99 6.01
C ILE A 81 0.05 -6.66 5.26
N ALA A 82 1.25 -6.20 4.91
CA ALA A 82 1.45 -5.16 3.92
C ALA A 82 1.71 -5.80 2.56
N ARG A 83 0.98 -5.39 1.53
CA ARG A 83 1.08 -5.91 0.16
C ARG A 83 1.26 -4.75 -0.81
N VAL A 84 2.24 -4.88 -1.72
CA VAL A 84 2.36 -4.04 -2.91
C VAL A 84 2.30 -4.90 -4.16
N GLU A 85 1.51 -4.47 -5.13
CA GLU A 85 1.35 -5.12 -6.42
C GLU A 85 1.88 -4.20 -7.53
N ILE A 86 2.82 -4.68 -8.36
CA ILE A 86 3.42 -3.96 -9.48
C ILE A 86 3.00 -4.65 -10.79
N PRO A 87 2.05 -4.10 -11.54
CA PRO A 87 1.67 -4.61 -12.86
C PRO A 87 2.82 -4.46 -13.86
N PHE A 88 3.06 -5.48 -14.68
CA PHE A 88 4.00 -5.39 -15.81
C PHE A 88 3.29 -5.08 -17.13
N ASN A 89 1.98 -5.32 -17.18
CA ASN A 89 1.14 -5.06 -18.33
C ASN A 89 -0.34 -4.89 -17.92
N GLU A 90 -1.18 -4.49 -18.88
CA GLU A 90 -2.60 -4.20 -18.66
C GLU A 90 -3.46 -5.44 -18.33
N ASN A 91 -2.97 -6.66 -18.57
CA ASN A 91 -3.69 -7.89 -18.24
C ASN A 91 -3.59 -8.26 -16.75
N TYR A 92 -2.84 -7.48 -15.96
CA TYR A 92 -2.68 -7.74 -14.54
C TYR A 92 -4.03 -7.69 -13.80
N ILE A 93 -4.36 -8.78 -13.10
CA ILE A 93 -5.52 -8.85 -12.23
C ILE A 93 -5.04 -8.75 -10.79
N SER A 94 -5.44 -7.68 -10.09
CA SER A 94 -5.08 -7.48 -8.69
C SER A 94 -5.56 -8.61 -7.78
N MET A 95 -4.84 -8.87 -6.70
CA MET A 95 -5.20 -9.88 -5.71
C MET A 95 -6.58 -9.61 -5.12
N ARG A 96 -6.90 -8.34 -4.82
CA ARG A 96 -8.24 -7.94 -4.38
C ARG A 96 -9.33 -8.30 -5.40
N SER A 97 -9.07 -8.10 -6.69
CA SER A 97 -10.03 -8.44 -7.74
C SER A 97 -10.26 -9.95 -7.84
N LYS A 98 -9.25 -10.77 -7.54
CA LYS A 98 -9.38 -12.23 -7.46
C LYS A 98 -10.21 -12.63 -6.25
N GLU A 99 -9.87 -12.12 -5.07
CA GLU A 99 -10.57 -12.37 -3.80
C GLU A 99 -12.07 -12.01 -3.90
N LEU A 100 -12.42 -10.88 -4.52
CA LEU A 100 -13.81 -10.47 -4.71
C LEU A 100 -14.58 -11.38 -5.67
N LYS A 101 -13.94 -11.94 -6.69
CA LYS A 101 -14.57 -12.90 -7.63
C LYS A 101 -14.85 -14.23 -6.94
N GLU A 102 -13.88 -14.73 -6.17
CA GLU A 102 -14.01 -15.98 -5.42
C GLU A 102 -15.16 -15.90 -4.40
N ASN A 103 -15.28 -14.78 -3.68
CA ASN A 103 -16.36 -14.57 -2.72
C ASN A 103 -17.76 -14.45 -3.36
N HIS A 104 -17.86 -14.02 -4.62
CA HIS A 104 -19.14 -13.96 -5.36
C HIS A 104 -19.53 -15.29 -6.01
N LEU A 105 -18.58 -16.20 -6.26
CA LEU A 105 -18.83 -17.54 -6.80
C LEU A 105 -19.25 -18.55 -5.72
N GLY A 106 -19.07 -18.20 -4.44
CA GLY A 106 -19.42 -19.03 -3.29
C GLY A 106 -20.81 -18.77 -2.69
N ASN A 107 -21.63 -17.89 -3.28
CA ASN A 107 -23.00 -17.59 -2.86
C ASN A 107 -24.01 -17.93 -3.96
#